data_AF-A0A962WG20-F1
#
_entry.id   AF-A0A962WG20-F1
#
_cell.length_a   1.000
_cell.length_b   1.000
_cell.length_c   1.000
_cell.angle_alpha   90.00
_cell.angle_beta   90.00
_cell.angle_gamma   90.00
#
_symmetry.space_group_name_H-M   'P 1'
#
loop_
_entity.id
_entity.type
_entity.pdbx_description
1 polymer ?
#
loop_
_entity_poly.entity_id
_entity_poly.type
_entity_poly.pdbx_seq_one_letter_code
_entity_poly.pdbx_strand_id
1 'polypeptide(L)'
;MKAIESFLSFTDWLNSKFGWIVAFLMCPMIFIMIWEIVMRYFFNRPSLWAYEISLFLYGGYIVLGGAYTQLAGGHVNVDIVWGRLSPRGRAILDVLTSGFAFLFLGVLFWESLKITINSWQIGETTMSHWHPPYYPQRTTVPVGCFLFMLQLVAKLIRDISVVIKGDEVFPVRARIR
;
A
#
# COMPACT_ATOMS: atom_id res chain seq x y z
N MET A 1 23.21 12.26 11.45
CA MET A 1 21.89 12.15 12.12
C MET A 1 20.81 12.98 11.41
N LYS A 2 21.00 14.29 11.18
CA LYS A 2 20.02 15.15 10.48
C LYS A 2 19.50 14.60 9.12
N ALA A 3 20.37 14.01 8.30
CA ALA A 3 19.97 13.44 7.00
C ALA A 3 19.03 12.23 7.15
N ILE A 4 19.28 11.36 8.14
CA ILE A 4 18.44 10.19 8.44
C ILE A 4 17.07 10.66 8.95
N GLU A 5 17.05 11.60 9.90
CA GLU A 5 15.81 12.16 10.41
C GLU A 5 14.98 12.82 9.32
N SER A 6 15.63 13.57 8.42
CA SER A 6 14.99 14.20 7.27
C SER A 6 14.33 13.14 6.38
N PHE A 7 15.07 12.09 5.99
CA PHE A 7 14.54 10.98 5.19
C PHE A 7 13.35 10.29 5.87
N LEU A 8 13.48 9.92 7.15
CA LEU A 8 12.40 9.27 7.90
C LEU A 8 11.14 10.15 7.94
N SER A 9 11.30 11.44 8.24
CA SER A 9 10.19 12.37 8.32
C SER A 9 9.53 12.63 6.96
N PHE A 10 10.30 12.65 5.89
CA PHE A 10 9.80 12.80 4.53
C PHE A 10 8.98 11.59 4.10
N THR A 11 9.50 10.37 4.33
CA THR A 11 8.79 9.13 3.99
C THR A 11 7.49 8.99 4.79
N ASP A 12 7.52 9.27 6.10
CA ASP A 12 6.31 9.25 6.94
C ASP A 12 5.27 10.27 6.46
N TRP A 13 5.71 11.48 6.12
CA TRP A 13 4.83 12.53 5.57
C TRP A 13 4.23 12.11 4.24
N LEU A 14 5.06 11.58 3.33
CA LEU A 14 4.65 11.15 2.00
C LEU A 14 3.58 10.06 2.09
N ASN A 15 3.84 9.00 2.85
CA ASN A 15 2.91 7.89 3.02
C ASN A 15 1.64 8.31 3.77
N SER A 16 1.75 9.23 4.74
CA SER A 16 0.56 9.80 5.40
C SER A 16 -0.32 10.58 4.43
N LYS A 17 0.27 11.43 3.56
CA LYS A 17 -0.49 12.18 2.55
C LYS A 17 -1.11 11.28 1.49
N PHE A 18 -0.34 10.31 1.00
CA PHE A 18 -0.85 9.31 0.08
C PHE A 18 -2.00 8.50 0.69
N GLY A 19 -1.86 8.05 1.94
CA GLY A 19 -2.93 7.34 2.66
C GLY A 19 -4.23 8.14 2.72
N TRP A 20 -4.16 9.44 3.02
CA TRP A 20 -5.34 10.32 3.00
C TRP A 20 -5.96 10.48 1.61
N ILE A 21 -5.16 10.61 0.55
CA ILE A 21 -5.66 10.70 -0.82
C ILE A 21 -6.34 9.39 -1.22
N VAL A 22 -5.71 8.25 -0.91
CA VAL A 22 -6.23 6.92 -1.22
C VAL A 22 -7.53 6.64 -0.46
N ALA A 23 -7.66 7.13 0.78
CA ALA A 23 -8.88 7.00 1.56
C ALA A 23 -10.12 7.58 0.82
N PHE A 24 -9.94 8.66 0.05
CA PHE A 24 -11.03 9.24 -0.73
C PHE A 24 -11.50 8.35 -1.89
N LEU A 25 -10.73 7.35 -2.33
CA LEU A 25 -11.19 6.36 -3.33
C LEU A 25 -12.37 5.51 -2.83
N MET A 26 -12.54 5.41 -1.52
CA MET A 26 -13.66 4.69 -0.91
C MET A 26 -15.01 5.39 -1.21
N CYS A 27 -15.04 6.73 -1.25
CA CYS A 27 -16.26 7.50 -1.49
C CYS A 27 -16.92 7.19 -2.85
N PRO A 28 -16.23 7.32 -4.01
CA PRO A 28 -16.81 6.96 -5.29
C PRO A 28 -17.13 5.47 -5.39
N MET A 29 -16.36 4.59 -4.74
CA MET A 29 -16.66 3.16 -4.72
C MET A 29 -17.99 2.86 -4.04
N ILE A 30 -18.25 3.46 -2.87
CA ILE A 30 -19.54 3.34 -2.17
C ILE A 30 -20.68 3.86 -3.05
N PHE A 31 -20.49 5.03 -3.67
CA PHE A 31 -21.50 5.61 -4.54
C PHE A 31 -21.84 4.69 -5.73
N ILE A 32 -20.84 4.13 -6.40
CA ILE A 32 -21.03 3.21 -7.53
C ILE A 32 -21.75 1.94 -7.10
N MET A 33 -21.42 1.40 -5.92
CA MET A 33 -22.09 0.20 -5.40
C MET A 33 -23.56 0.47 -5.07
N ILE A 34 -23.88 1.62 -4.46
CA ILE A 34 -25.27 2.03 -4.20
C ILE A 34 -26.01 2.20 -5.53
N TRP A 35 -25.39 2.89 -6.49
CA TRP A 35 -25.95 3.08 -7.83
C TRP A 35 -26.29 1.74 -8.50
N GLU A 36 -25.35 0.78 -8.47
CA GLU A 36 -25.54 -0.52 -9.09
C GLU A 36 -26.66 -1.33 -8.42
N ILE A 37 -26.75 -1.29 -7.09
CA ILE A 37 -27.87 -1.90 -6.35
C ILE A 37 -29.20 -1.25 -6.78
N VAL A 38 -29.26 0.07 -6.83
CA VAL A 38 -30.49 0.79 -7.23
C VAL A 38 -30.90 0.39 -8.66
N MET A 39 -29.98 0.46 -9.61
CA MET A 39 -30.23 0.15 -11.02
C MET A 39 -30.63 -1.32 -11.25
N ARG A 40 -30.00 -2.25 -10.54
CA ARG A 40 -30.29 -3.68 -10.66
C ARG A 40 -31.64 -4.04 -10.05
N TYR A 41 -31.93 -3.60 -8.84
CA TYR A 41 -33.09 -4.08 -8.09
C TYR A 41 -34.36 -3.25 -8.32
N PHE A 42 -34.24 -1.95 -8.54
CA PHE A 42 -35.42 -1.08 -8.75
C PHE A 42 -35.73 -0.86 -10.22
N PHE A 43 -34.72 -0.86 -11.08
CA PHE A 43 -34.88 -0.57 -12.51
C PHE A 43 -34.67 -1.79 -13.42
N ASN A 44 -34.24 -2.94 -12.88
CA ASN A 44 -33.90 -4.16 -13.63
C ASN A 44 -32.95 -3.89 -14.81
N ARG A 45 -32.02 -2.95 -14.64
CA ARG A 45 -31.07 -2.48 -15.67
C ARG A 45 -29.66 -2.38 -15.07
N PRO A 46 -28.94 -3.50 -14.88
CA PRO A 46 -27.59 -3.48 -14.32
C PRO A 46 -26.63 -2.68 -15.21
N SER A 47 -25.66 -2.01 -14.59
CA SER A 47 -24.69 -1.16 -15.30
C SER A 47 -23.54 -2.00 -15.84
N LEU A 48 -23.16 -1.79 -17.11
CA LEU A 48 -22.03 -2.51 -17.72
C LEU A 48 -20.66 -2.14 -17.10
N TRP A 49 -20.54 -0.93 -16.56
CA TRP A 49 -19.28 -0.35 -16.11
C TRP A 49 -19.05 -0.44 -14.60
N ALA A 50 -20.12 -0.54 -13.80
CA ALA A 50 -20.05 -0.36 -12.35
C ALA A 50 -19.15 -1.39 -11.66
N TYR A 51 -19.21 -2.64 -12.12
CA TYR A 51 -18.39 -3.73 -11.60
C TYR A 51 -16.90 -3.46 -11.76
N GLU A 52 -16.45 -3.07 -12.95
CA GLU A 52 -15.03 -2.90 -13.24
C GLU A 52 -14.44 -1.64 -12.62
N ILE A 53 -15.17 -0.53 -12.61
CA ILE A 53 -14.71 0.67 -11.89
C ILE A 53 -14.57 0.35 -10.40
N SER A 54 -15.51 -0.40 -9.82
CA SER A 54 -15.43 -0.81 -8.42
C SER A 54 -14.19 -1.67 -8.15
N LEU A 55 -13.87 -2.61 -9.06
CA LEU A 55 -12.64 -3.40 -8.97
C LEU A 55 -11.37 -2.54 -9.07
N PHE A 56 -11.36 -1.55 -9.95
CA PHE A 56 -10.20 -0.68 -10.12
C PHE A 56 -9.98 0.18 -8.88
N LEU A 57 -11.05 0.82 -8.39
CA LEU A 57 -11.01 1.61 -7.16
C LEU A 57 -10.59 0.76 -5.95
N TYR A 58 -11.16 -0.42 -5.79
CA TYR A 58 -10.82 -1.34 -4.69
C TYR A 58 -9.38 -1.84 -4.78
N GLY A 59 -8.94 -2.28 -5.96
CA GLY A 59 -7.57 -2.74 -6.18
C GLY A 59 -6.55 -1.64 -5.93
N GLY A 60 -6.82 -0.43 -6.42
CA GLY A 60 -5.98 0.75 -6.16
C GLY A 60 -5.96 1.10 -4.68
N TYR A 61 -7.11 1.06 -4.00
CA TYR A 61 -7.24 1.33 -2.58
C TYR A 61 -6.37 0.40 -1.72
N ILE A 62 -6.43 -0.92 -1.97
CA ILE A 62 -5.64 -1.89 -1.21
C ILE A 62 -4.15 -1.68 -1.43
N VAL A 63 -3.73 -1.58 -2.69
CA VAL A 63 -2.29 -1.61 -3.01
C VAL A 63 -1.62 -0.30 -2.63
N LEU A 64 -2.27 0.84 -2.89
CA LEU A 64 -1.74 2.15 -2.51
C LEU A 64 -1.86 2.41 -1.00
N GLY A 65 -2.88 1.86 -0.34
CA GLY A 65 -3.08 1.97 1.10
C GLY A 65 -2.07 1.15 1.92
N GLY A 66 -1.48 0.10 1.35
CA GLY A 66 -0.57 -0.80 2.06
C GLY A 66 0.61 -0.11 2.74
N ALA A 67 1.23 0.88 2.07
CA ALA A 67 2.36 1.63 2.63
C ALA A 67 1.95 2.47 3.85
N TYR A 68 0.75 3.07 3.82
CA TYR A 68 0.19 3.80 4.96
C TYR A 68 -0.17 2.85 6.10
N THR A 69 -0.76 1.69 5.80
CA THR A 69 -1.05 0.65 6.78
C THR A 69 0.23 0.16 7.47
N GLN A 70 1.33 0.03 6.73
CA GLN A 70 2.64 -0.31 7.30
C GLN A 70 3.19 0.82 8.19
N LEU A 71 3.06 2.08 7.77
CA LEU A 71 3.41 3.25 8.60
C LEU A 71 2.62 3.26 9.92
N ALA A 72 1.34 2.90 9.87
CA ALA A 72 0.46 2.82 11.03
C ALA A 72 0.71 1.60 11.93
N GLY A 73 1.60 0.68 11.54
CA GLY A 73 1.81 -0.59 12.24
C GLY A 73 0.62 -1.55 12.15
N GLY A 74 -0.35 -1.28 11.27
CA GLY A 74 -1.57 -2.08 11.10
C GLY A 74 -1.46 -3.17 10.05
N HIS A 75 -0.29 -3.33 9.41
CA HIS A 75 -0.06 -4.46 8.51
C HIS A 75 0.03 -5.75 9.32
N VAL A 76 -0.45 -6.87 8.78
CA VAL A 76 -0.57 -8.12 9.54
C VAL A 76 0.80 -8.55 10.07
N ASN A 77 0.91 -8.65 11.40
CA ASN A 77 2.09 -9.11 12.12
C ASN A 77 1.76 -10.36 12.94
N VAL A 78 2.77 -11.21 13.20
CA VAL A 78 2.60 -12.40 14.04
C VAL A 78 2.88 -12.04 15.50
N ASP A 79 1.84 -11.68 16.23
CA ASP A 79 1.95 -11.12 17.59
C ASP A 79 2.36 -12.16 18.66
N ILE A 80 2.08 -13.45 18.44
CA ILE A 80 2.29 -14.51 19.45
C ILE A 80 3.76 -14.64 19.87
N VAL A 81 4.67 -14.57 18.88
CA VAL A 81 6.11 -14.65 19.13
C VAL A 81 6.66 -13.28 19.52
N TRP A 82 6.19 -12.21 18.85
CA TRP A 82 6.66 -10.85 19.06
C TRP A 82 6.38 -10.33 20.48
N GLY A 83 5.19 -10.59 21.02
CA GLY A 83 4.77 -10.13 22.34
C GLY A 83 5.62 -10.70 23.50
N ARG A 84 6.26 -11.86 23.31
CA ARG A 84 7.05 -12.54 24.35
C ARG A 84 8.52 -12.15 24.37
N LEU A 85 8.99 -11.38 23.40
CA LEU A 85 10.40 -11.01 23.26
C LEU A 85 10.74 -9.70 23.96
N SER A 86 12.01 -9.56 24.35
CA SER A 86 12.59 -8.30 24.82
C SER A 86 12.64 -7.26 23.67
N PRO A 87 12.78 -5.96 23.95
CA PRO A 87 12.84 -4.92 22.93
C PRO A 87 13.88 -5.20 21.82
N ARG A 88 15.05 -5.73 22.19
CA ARG A 88 16.09 -6.14 21.24
C ARG A 88 15.69 -7.36 20.42
N GLY A 89 15.03 -8.36 21.03
CA GLY A 89 14.56 -9.55 20.33
C GLY A 89 13.48 -9.21 19.29
N ARG A 90 12.57 -8.29 19.63
CA ARG A 90 11.57 -7.74 18.69
C ARG A 90 12.23 -7.05 17.51
N ALA A 91 13.15 -6.13 17.78
CA ALA A 91 13.86 -5.40 16.73
C ALA A 91 14.66 -6.31 15.78
N ILE A 92 15.28 -7.39 16.29
CA ILE A 92 15.96 -8.38 15.44
C ILE A 92 14.99 -9.10 14.51
N LEU A 93 13.84 -9.56 15.03
CA LEU A 93 12.81 -10.19 14.21
C LEU A 93 12.23 -9.21 13.19
N ASP A 94 12.00 -7.96 13.58
CA ASP A 94 11.51 -6.90 12.69
C ASP A 94 12.51 -6.59 11.56
N VAL A 95 13.82 -6.59 11.83
CA VAL A 95 14.86 -6.46 10.79
C VAL A 95 14.82 -7.63 9.81
N LEU A 96 14.75 -8.87 10.33
CA LEU A 96 14.71 -10.07 9.48
C LEU A 96 13.46 -10.11 8.59
N THR A 97 12.28 -9.90 9.19
CA THR A 97 11.00 -9.88 8.46
C THR A 97 10.94 -8.74 7.45
N SER A 98 11.44 -7.55 7.81
CA SER A 98 11.54 -6.41 6.88
C SER A 98 12.48 -6.70 5.71
N GLY A 99 13.57 -7.43 5.93
CA GLY A 99 14.47 -7.90 4.88
C GLY A 99 13.77 -8.82 3.87
N PHE A 100 13.04 -9.83 4.35
CA PHE A 100 12.24 -10.71 3.47
C PHE A 100 11.13 -9.95 2.74
N ALA A 101 10.43 -9.05 3.44
CA ALA A 101 9.40 -8.21 2.84
C ALA A 101 9.97 -7.32 1.73
N PHE A 102 11.18 -6.76 1.92
CA PHE A 102 11.86 -5.96 0.92
C PHE A 102 12.24 -6.77 -0.32
N LEU A 103 12.74 -8.00 -0.15
CA LEU A 103 13.03 -8.90 -1.27
C LEU A 103 11.76 -9.26 -2.05
N PHE A 104 10.69 -9.63 -1.35
CA PHE A 104 9.40 -9.92 -1.96
C PHE A 104 8.86 -8.73 -2.76
N LEU A 105 8.84 -7.55 -2.15
CA LEU A 105 8.39 -6.32 -2.81
C LEU A 105 9.29 -5.90 -3.95
N GLY A 106 10.60 -6.15 -3.87
CA GLY A 106 11.53 -5.90 -4.96
C GLY A 106 11.20 -6.72 -6.22
N VAL A 107 10.94 -8.02 -6.04
CA VAL A 107 10.48 -8.89 -7.15
C VAL A 107 9.12 -8.44 -7.66
N LEU A 108 8.17 -8.16 -6.77
CA LEU A 108 6.83 -7.72 -7.13
C LEU A 108 6.85 -6.39 -7.89
N PHE A 109 7.67 -5.44 -7.46
CA PHE A 109 7.88 -4.16 -8.15
C PHE A 109 8.46 -4.36 -9.54
N TRP A 110 9.50 -5.18 -9.67
CA TRP A 110 10.15 -5.44 -10.95
C TRP A 110 9.21 -6.08 -11.98
N GLU A 111 8.51 -7.14 -11.58
CA GLU A 111 7.57 -7.83 -12.47
C GLU A 111 6.35 -6.98 -12.79
N SER A 112 5.78 -6.30 -11.79
CA SER A 112 4.64 -5.40 -12.02
C SER A 112 5.00 -4.22 -12.91
N LEU A 113 6.23 -3.69 -12.84
CA LEU A 113 6.68 -2.60 -13.68
C LEU A 113 6.80 -3.04 -15.15
N LYS A 114 7.39 -4.20 -15.45
CA LYS A 114 7.44 -4.76 -16.81
C LYS A 114 6.05 -4.92 -17.40
N ILE A 115 5.17 -5.55 -16.63
CA ILE A 115 3.78 -5.78 -16.98
C ILE A 115 3.05 -4.46 -17.26
N THR A 116 3.26 -3.45 -16.40
CA THR A 116 2.66 -2.13 -16.55
C THR A 116 3.16 -1.46 -17.83
N ILE A 117 4.48 -1.42 -18.06
CA ILE A 117 5.05 -0.80 -19.27
C ILE A 117 4.46 -1.45 -20.53
N ASN A 118 4.41 -2.78 -20.57
CA ASN A 118 3.81 -3.50 -21.70
C ASN A 118 2.32 -3.15 -21.87
N SER A 119 1.56 -3.12 -20.79
CA SER A 119 0.13 -2.75 -20.77
C SER A 119 -0.12 -1.35 -21.36
N TRP A 120 0.72 -0.36 -21.03
CA TRP A 120 0.66 0.98 -21.65
C TRP A 120 1.02 0.97 -23.13
N GLN A 121 2.01 0.19 -23.54
CA GLN A 121 2.44 0.11 -24.95
C GLN A 121 1.37 -0.50 -25.86
N ILE A 122 0.65 -1.51 -25.38
CA ILE A 122 -0.40 -2.18 -26.16
C ILE A 122 -1.78 -1.54 -25.99
N GLY A 123 -1.91 -0.52 -25.13
CA GLY A 123 -3.21 0.09 -24.81
C GLY A 123 -4.18 -0.92 -24.21
N GLU A 124 -3.73 -1.74 -23.26
CA GLU A 124 -4.49 -2.88 -22.74
C GLU A 124 -5.87 -2.46 -22.22
N THR A 125 -6.89 -3.20 -22.60
CA THR A 125 -8.27 -3.08 -22.12
C THR A 125 -8.69 -4.37 -21.43
N THR A 126 -9.72 -4.30 -20.59
CA THR A 126 -10.29 -5.50 -19.99
C THR A 126 -11.10 -6.30 -21.02
N MET A 127 -11.27 -7.59 -20.76
CA MET A 127 -12.02 -8.52 -21.62
C MET A 127 -13.53 -8.49 -21.37
N SER A 128 -14.04 -7.45 -20.69
CA SER A 128 -15.46 -7.31 -20.36
C SER A 128 -16.26 -6.72 -21.52
N HIS A 129 -17.59 -6.69 -21.42
CA HIS A 129 -18.40 -5.98 -22.41
C HIS A 129 -18.18 -4.47 -22.44
N TRP A 130 -17.69 -3.86 -21.35
CA TRP A 130 -17.43 -2.43 -21.28
C TRP A 130 -16.06 -2.05 -21.86
N HIS A 131 -15.09 -2.99 -21.91
CA HIS A 131 -13.74 -2.80 -22.48
C HIS A 131 -13.01 -1.51 -22.01
N PRO A 132 -13.04 -1.13 -20.71
CA PRO A 132 -12.28 0.02 -20.24
C PRO A 132 -10.75 -0.17 -20.39
N PRO A 133 -10.01 0.94 -20.51
CA PRO A 133 -8.55 0.93 -20.37
C PRO A 133 -8.10 0.32 -19.04
N TYR A 134 -7.27 -0.72 -19.09
CA TYR A 134 -6.77 -1.43 -17.91
C TYR A 134 -5.37 -0.97 -17.49
N TYR A 135 -4.59 -0.43 -18.42
CA TYR A 135 -3.23 0.06 -18.15
C TYR A 135 -3.11 1.09 -17.00
N PRO A 136 -4.08 2.02 -16.75
CA PRO A 136 -3.95 2.92 -15.61
C PRO A 136 -4.03 2.14 -14.29
N GLN A 137 -4.89 1.13 -14.23
CA GLN A 137 -5.03 0.29 -13.05
C GLN A 137 -3.75 -0.50 -12.77
N ARG A 138 -3.06 -1.00 -13.80
CA ARG A 138 -1.79 -1.72 -13.62
C ARG A 138 -0.72 -0.85 -12.97
N THR A 139 -0.73 0.48 -13.16
CA THR A 139 0.24 1.40 -12.53
C THR A 139 0.13 1.47 -11.00
N THR A 140 -1.04 1.16 -10.44
CA THR A 140 -1.26 1.23 -8.98
C THR A 140 -0.33 0.26 -8.23
N VAL A 141 0.00 -0.88 -8.84
CA VAL A 141 0.85 -1.91 -8.24
C VAL A 141 2.31 -1.46 -8.05
N PRO A 142 3.06 -1.06 -9.10
CA PRO A 142 4.42 -0.58 -8.93
C PRO A 142 4.49 0.68 -8.06
N VAL A 143 3.51 1.58 -8.14
CA VAL A 143 3.46 2.78 -7.27
C VAL A 143 3.28 2.38 -5.80
N GLY A 144 2.33 1.50 -5.49
CA GLY A 144 2.12 1.01 -4.13
C GLY A 144 3.32 0.26 -3.59
N CYS A 145 3.93 -0.61 -4.40
CA CYS A 145 5.15 -1.33 -4.02
C CYS A 145 6.31 -0.37 -3.71
N PHE A 146 6.52 0.65 -4.55
CA PHE A 146 7.57 1.64 -4.33
C PHE A 146 7.37 2.41 -3.01
N LEU A 147 6.15 2.89 -2.75
CA LEU A 147 5.81 3.58 -1.49
C LEU A 147 6.00 2.66 -0.27
N PHE A 148 5.62 1.39 -0.39
CA PHE A 148 5.80 0.39 0.66
C PHE A 148 7.28 0.13 0.92
N MET A 149 8.10 -0.04 -0.13
CA MET A 149 9.54 -0.22 0.00
C MET A 149 10.21 0.96 0.70
N LEU A 150 9.82 2.21 0.37
CA LEU A 150 10.30 3.39 1.09
C LEU A 150 9.96 3.31 2.59
N GLN A 151 8.72 2.92 2.92
CA GLN A 151 8.30 2.75 4.31
C GLN A 151 9.09 1.64 5.03
N LEU A 152 9.37 0.53 4.35
CA LEU A 152 10.18 -0.56 4.92
C LEU A 152 11.60 -0.14 5.19
N VAL A 153 12.22 0.63 4.31
CA VAL A 153 13.56 1.19 4.57
C VAL A 153 13.52 2.09 5.81
N ALA A 154 12.49 2.93 5.94
CA ALA A 154 12.31 3.77 7.13
C ALA A 154 12.12 2.93 8.40
N LYS A 155 11.34 1.85 8.36
CA LYS A 155 11.16 0.91 9.47
C LYS A 155 12.49 0.23 9.84
N LEU A 156 13.20 -0.31 8.86
CA LEU A 156 14.46 -1.03 9.04
C LEU A 156 15.55 -0.14 9.66
N ILE A 157 15.63 1.13 9.27
CA ILE A 157 16.53 2.11 9.91
C ILE A 157 16.20 2.29 11.40
N ARG A 158 14.91 2.36 11.76
CA ARG A 158 14.46 2.48 13.15
C ARG A 158 14.79 1.22 13.93
N ASP A 159 14.48 0.05 13.40
CA ASP A 159 14.71 -1.23 14.06
C ASP A 159 16.22 -1.47 14.31
N ILE A 160 17.07 -1.19 13.32
CA ILE A 160 18.53 -1.26 13.50
C ILE A 160 19.01 -0.30 14.59
N SER A 161 18.42 0.90 14.69
CA SER A 161 18.78 1.85 15.75
C SER A 161 18.46 1.31 17.15
N VAL A 162 17.34 0.59 17.30
CA VAL A 162 16.94 -0.07 18.55
C VAL A 162 17.87 -1.25 18.87
N VAL A 163 18.26 -2.06 17.87
CA VAL A 163 19.21 -3.17 18.08
C VAL A 163 20.55 -2.65 18.61
N ILE A 164 21.07 -1.55 18.05
CA ILE A 164 22.40 -1.01 18.41
C ILE A 164 22.36 -0.27 19.75
N LYS A 165 21.38 0.63 19.96
CA LYS A 165 21.35 1.52 21.13
C LYS A 165 20.55 0.97 22.30
N GLY A 166 19.65 0.04 22.06
CA GLY A 166 18.74 -0.52 23.07
C GLY A 166 17.44 0.27 23.26
N ASP A 167 17.37 1.52 22.79
CA ASP A 167 16.23 2.43 22.95
C ASP A 167 15.75 2.99 21.61
N GLU A 168 14.47 3.37 21.54
CA GLU A 168 13.87 4.03 20.38
C GLU A 168 14.39 5.46 20.23
N VAL A 169 15.21 5.68 19.20
CA VAL A 169 15.82 7.00 18.92
C VAL A 169 14.98 7.85 17.97
N PHE A 170 14.17 7.22 17.12
CA PHE A 170 13.43 7.89 16.05
C PHE A 170 11.94 7.54 16.09
N PRO A 171 11.11 8.32 16.79
CA PRO A 171 9.66 8.10 16.83
C PRO A 171 9.02 8.38 15.46
N VAL A 172 7.94 7.67 15.16
CA VAL A 172 7.09 7.94 13.99
C VAL A 172 6.43 9.30 14.17
N ARG A 173 6.65 10.24 13.23
CA ARG A 173 6.16 11.62 13.34
C ARG A 173 4.80 11.85 12.70
N ALA A 174 4.32 10.92 11.87
CA ALA A 174 3.00 11.03 11.26
C ALA A 174 1.93 10.94 12.34
N ARG A 175 1.04 11.94 12.41
CA ARG A 175 -0.21 11.85 13.18
C ARG A 175 -1.12 10.83 12.48
N ILE A 176 -1.00 9.57 12.89
CA ILE A 176 -1.99 8.54 12.62
C ILE A 176 -3.09 8.81 13.66
N ARG A 177 -4.16 9.48 13.25
CA ARG A 177 -5.34 9.77 14.08
C ARG A 177 -6.46 8.83 13.69
#